data_AF-A0A5E7V8P5-F1
#
_entry.id   AF-A0A5E7V8P5-F1
#
_cell.length_a   1.000
_cell.length_b   1.000
_cell.length_c   1.000
_cell.angle_alpha   90.00
_cell.angle_beta   90.00
_cell.angle_gamma   90.00
#
_symmetry.space_group_name_H-M   'P 1'
#
loop_
_entity.id
_entity.type
_entity.pdbx_description
1 polymer ?
#
loop_
_entity_poly.entity_id
_entity_poly.type
_entity_poly.pdbx_seq_one_letter_code
_entity_poly.pdbx_strand_id
1 'polypeptide(L)'
;MKKLIVAAALTLFGPVAAFASSNVGQCVFPKTTPAKDGSLKFKQQIAIFSQPNAQAGQSVLKTFSAFSIGAEADGFVQLLTVPDYDAADPEREAGKVFGWAKIKDFDFQEPRNCT
;
A
#
# COMPACT_ATOMS: atom_id res chain seq x y z
N MET A 1 58.81 -14.16 -28.91
CA MET A 1 58.36 -12.84 -28.39
C MET A 1 56.89 -12.67 -28.76
N LYS A 2 55.97 -12.76 -27.78
CA LYS A 2 55.01 -11.70 -27.36
C LYS A 2 54.35 -11.00 -28.57
N LYS A 3 53.03 -11.10 -28.77
CA LYS A 3 51.98 -10.48 -27.93
C LYS A 3 50.61 -11.14 -28.17
N LEU A 4 49.98 -11.64 -27.12
CA LEU A 4 48.55 -11.95 -27.09
C LEU A 4 47.81 -10.67 -26.71
N ILE A 5 46.97 -10.15 -27.60
CA ILE A 5 46.05 -9.06 -27.30
C ILE A 5 44.72 -9.71 -26.93
N VAL A 6 44.48 -9.88 -25.63
CA VAL A 6 43.17 -10.25 -25.10
C VAL A 6 42.39 -8.96 -24.91
N ALA A 7 41.46 -8.68 -25.82
CA ALA A 7 40.50 -7.60 -25.66
C ALA A 7 39.43 -8.02 -24.65
N ALA A 8 39.56 -7.56 -23.41
CA ALA A 8 38.53 -7.68 -22.40
C ALA A 8 37.36 -6.73 -22.75
N ALA A 9 36.29 -7.28 -23.31
CA ALA A 9 35.03 -6.57 -23.46
C ALA A 9 34.40 -6.42 -22.06
N LEU A 10 34.56 -5.24 -21.46
CA LEU A 10 33.84 -4.82 -20.26
C LEU A 10 32.35 -4.69 -20.62
N THR A 11 31.58 -5.75 -20.35
CA THR A 11 30.13 -5.69 -20.33
C THR A 11 29.70 -4.73 -19.21
N LEU A 12 29.19 -3.56 -19.60
CA LEU A 12 28.49 -2.62 -18.75
C LEU A 12 27.26 -3.31 -18.14
N PHE A 13 27.41 -3.84 -16.92
CA PHE A 13 26.28 -4.13 -16.05
C PHE A 13 25.75 -2.80 -15.52
N GLY A 14 24.85 -2.16 -16.27
CA GLY A 14 24.04 -1.08 -15.74
C GLY A 14 23.13 -1.63 -14.63
N PRO A 15 22.94 -0.90 -13.52
CA PRO A 15 21.97 -1.32 -12.51
C PRO A 15 20.59 -1.25 -13.14
N VAL A 16 19.98 -2.41 -13.37
CA VAL A 16 18.54 -2.48 -13.61
C VAL A 16 17.88 -1.98 -12.32
N ALA A 17 17.39 -0.75 -12.35
CA ALA A 17 16.45 -0.29 -11.34
C ALA A 17 15.21 -1.18 -11.45
N ALA A 18 15.17 -2.22 -10.62
CA ALA A 18 14.00 -3.05 -10.45
C ALA A 18 12.96 -2.18 -9.73
N PHE A 19 12.21 -1.38 -10.49
CA PHE A 19 10.96 -0.82 -10.00
C PHE A 19 10.04 -2.02 -9.80
N ALA A 20 9.89 -2.46 -8.54
CA ALA A 20 8.88 -3.43 -8.20
C ALA A 20 7.53 -2.84 -8.67
N SER A 21 6.87 -3.51 -9.62
CA SER A 21 5.56 -3.10 -10.15
C SER A 21 4.42 -3.24 -9.11
N SER A 22 4.78 -3.44 -7.84
CA SER A 22 3.86 -3.77 -6.76
C SER A 22 3.76 -2.61 -5.79
N ASN A 23 2.55 -2.37 -5.29
CA ASN A 23 2.33 -1.39 -4.25
C ASN A 23 2.52 -1.98 -2.84
N VAL A 24 2.97 -3.23 -2.70
CA VAL A 24 3.27 -3.83 -1.39
C VAL A 24 4.28 -2.96 -0.62
N GLY A 25 3.97 -2.70 0.65
CA GLY A 25 4.73 -1.81 1.52
C GLY A 25 4.40 -0.33 1.37
N GLN A 26 3.61 0.08 0.35
CA GLN A 26 3.12 1.44 0.24
C GLN A 26 2.03 1.71 1.28
N CYS A 27 1.94 2.96 1.70
CA CYS A 27 0.92 3.43 2.62
C CYS A 27 -0.22 4.11 1.86
N VAL A 28 -1.44 3.87 2.33
CA VAL A 28 -2.65 4.36 1.69
C VAL A 28 -3.62 4.90 2.73
N PHE A 29 -4.39 5.91 2.32
CA PHE A 29 -5.46 6.49 3.14
C PHE A 29 -6.77 6.53 2.34
N PRO A 30 -7.93 6.28 2.96
CA PRO A 30 -9.22 6.36 2.29
C PRO A 30 -9.43 7.71 1.59
N LYS A 31 -9.91 7.70 0.34
CA LYS A 31 -10.27 8.95 -0.35
C LYS A 31 -11.36 9.69 0.41
N THR A 32 -11.09 10.94 0.77
CA THR A 32 -12.05 11.80 1.49
C THR A 32 -12.49 13.01 0.65
N THR A 33 -13.62 13.59 1.03
CA THR A 33 -14.13 14.87 0.55
C THR A 33 -14.56 15.74 1.74
N PRO A 34 -14.38 17.06 1.70
CA PRO A 34 -14.95 17.95 2.69
C PRO A 34 -16.48 17.94 2.59
N ALA A 35 -17.15 17.94 3.74
CA ALA A 35 -18.58 18.14 3.86
C ALA A 35 -18.90 19.63 4.09
N LYS A 36 -20.19 19.98 3.98
CA LYS A 36 -20.67 21.37 4.14
C LYS A 36 -20.37 21.97 5.53
N ASP A 37 -20.18 21.12 6.53
CA ASP A 37 -19.85 21.48 7.92
C ASP A 37 -18.34 21.55 8.18
N GLY A 38 -17.50 21.35 7.17
CA GLY A 38 -16.04 21.34 7.30
C GLY A 38 -15.45 20.00 7.76
N SER A 39 -16.28 18.99 8.08
CA SER A 39 -15.81 17.64 8.41
C SER A 39 -15.36 16.87 7.16
N LEU A 40 -14.53 15.85 7.34
CA LEU A 40 -14.19 14.91 6.26
C LEU A 40 -15.21 13.78 6.19
N LYS A 41 -15.59 13.41 4.96
CA LYS A 41 -16.40 12.21 4.66
C LYS A 41 -15.66 11.36 3.66
N PHE A 42 -15.93 10.05 3.64
CA PHE A 42 -15.45 9.22 2.55
C PHE A 42 -16.02 9.72 1.23
N LYS A 43 -15.18 9.79 0.19
CA LYS A 43 -15.60 10.19 -1.17
C LYS A 43 -16.64 9.23 -1.74
N GLN A 44 -16.59 7.96 -1.33
CA GLN A 44 -17.58 6.92 -1.61
C GLN A 44 -17.53 5.87 -0.49
N GLN A 45 -18.55 5.02 -0.43
CA GLN A 45 -18.53 3.87 0.49
C GLN A 45 -17.43 2.89 0.08
N ILE A 46 -16.56 2.52 1.02
CA ILE A 46 -15.46 1.58 0.79
C ILE A 46 -15.83 0.23 1.37
N ALA A 47 -15.83 -0.80 0.53
CA ALA A 47 -16.06 -2.18 0.93
C ALA A 47 -14.75 -2.85 1.34
N ILE A 48 -14.80 -3.59 2.45
CA ILE A 48 -13.72 -4.39 3.00
C ILE A 48 -14.14 -5.85 2.90
N PHE A 49 -13.46 -6.58 2.03
CA PHE A 49 -13.72 -7.97 1.69
C PHE A 49 -12.83 -8.89 2.52
N SER A 50 -13.34 -10.09 2.85
CA SER A 50 -12.53 -11.11 3.53
C SER A 50 -11.48 -11.77 2.61
N GLN A 51 -11.65 -11.65 1.30
CA GLN A 51 -10.79 -12.21 0.25
C GLN A 51 -10.72 -11.25 -0.95
N PRO A 52 -9.72 -11.36 -1.85
CA PRO A 52 -9.55 -10.48 -3.00
C PRO A 52 -10.55 -10.78 -4.14
N ASN A 53 -11.84 -10.89 -3.83
CA ASN A 53 -12.89 -11.08 -4.83
C ASN A 53 -14.18 -10.35 -4.42
N ALA A 54 -14.97 -9.94 -5.42
CA ALA A 54 -16.16 -9.13 -5.19
C ALA A 54 -17.36 -9.91 -4.64
N GLN A 55 -17.29 -11.24 -4.65
CA GLN A 55 -18.34 -12.14 -4.16
C GLN A 55 -18.12 -12.56 -2.71
N ALA A 56 -16.97 -12.22 -2.12
CA ALA A 56 -16.62 -12.54 -0.76
C ALA A 56 -17.52 -11.80 0.24
N GLY A 57 -17.61 -12.35 1.44
CA GLY A 57 -18.21 -11.64 2.56
C GLY A 57 -17.52 -10.28 2.74
N GLN A 58 -18.34 -9.22 2.83
CA GLN A 58 -17.84 -7.85 2.92
C GLN A 58 -18.50 -7.07 4.06
N SER A 59 -17.75 -6.09 4.54
CA SER A 59 -18.23 -5.07 5.46
C SER A 59 -17.90 -3.68 4.90
N VAL A 60 -18.40 -2.64 5.55
CA VAL A 60 -18.13 -1.25 5.16
C VAL A 60 -17.04 -0.69 6.07
N LEU A 61 -16.05 -0.02 5.48
CA LEU A 61 -15.03 0.71 6.24
C LEU A 61 -15.70 1.84 7.03
N LYS A 62 -15.42 1.91 8.34
CA LYS A 62 -16.00 2.91 9.25
C LYS A 62 -14.97 3.87 9.83
N THR A 63 -13.68 3.64 9.57
CA THR A 63 -12.57 4.36 10.19
C THR A 63 -11.78 5.14 9.14
N PHE A 64 -11.37 6.35 9.50
CA PHE A 64 -10.42 7.15 8.72
C PHE A 64 -9.02 6.87 9.25
N SER A 65 -8.43 5.76 8.81
CA SER A 65 -7.10 5.31 9.24
C SER A 65 -6.21 5.09 8.03
N ALA A 66 -4.91 5.27 8.20
CA ALA A 66 -3.94 4.81 7.23
C ALA A 66 -3.79 3.29 7.29
N PHE A 67 -3.39 2.69 6.17
CA PHE A 67 -3.08 1.28 6.06
C PHE A 67 -1.81 1.10 5.24
N SER A 68 -1.07 0.04 5.49
CA SER A 68 -0.02 -0.43 4.57
C SER A 68 -0.55 -1.55 3.69
N ILE A 69 -0.02 -1.68 2.48
CA ILE A 69 -0.40 -2.75 1.56
C ILE A 69 0.45 -3.98 1.84
N GLY A 70 -0.17 -5.07 2.29
CA GLY A 70 0.50 -6.34 2.58
C GLY A 70 0.62 -7.28 1.37
N ALA A 71 -0.37 -7.23 0.48
CA ALA A 71 -0.45 -8.09 -0.71
C ALA A 71 -1.37 -7.48 -1.77
N GLU A 72 -1.27 -7.96 -3.00
CA GLU A 72 -2.10 -7.55 -4.13
C GLU A 72 -2.61 -8.79 -4.88
N ALA A 73 -3.89 -8.78 -5.26
CA ALA A 73 -4.49 -9.86 -6.05
C ALA A 73 -5.77 -9.35 -6.73
N ASP A 74 -5.97 -9.69 -8.00
CA ASP A 74 -7.20 -9.44 -8.75
C ASP A 74 -7.73 -7.99 -8.70
N GLY A 75 -6.82 -7.01 -8.61
CA GLY A 75 -7.14 -5.58 -8.49
C GLY A 75 -7.56 -5.12 -7.08
N PHE A 76 -7.43 -6.00 -6.09
CA PHE A 76 -7.57 -5.72 -4.67
C PHE A 76 -6.19 -5.63 -4.01
N VAL A 77 -6.16 -4.90 -2.90
CA VAL A 77 -5.00 -4.79 -2.01
C VAL A 77 -5.39 -5.25 -0.61
N GLN A 78 -4.50 -6.00 0.04
CA GLN A 78 -4.65 -6.38 1.43
C GLN A 78 -4.19 -5.21 2.30
N LEU A 79 -5.08 -4.72 3.13
CA LEU A 79 -4.82 -3.64 4.07
C LEU A 79 -4.30 -4.25 5.36
N LEU A 80 -3.13 -3.78 5.78
CA LEU A 80 -2.57 -4.04 7.11
C LEU A 80 -2.68 -2.76 7.94
N THR A 81 -3.03 -2.89 9.20
CA THR A 81 -2.97 -1.81 10.18
C THR A 81 -1.52 -1.31 10.32
N VAL A 82 -1.38 -0.03 10.64
CA VAL A 82 -0.09 0.66 10.83
C VAL A 82 0.02 1.08 12.31
N PRO A 83 1.21 1.47 12.78
CA PRO A 83 1.35 2.00 14.13
C PRO A 83 0.47 3.23 14.33
N ASP A 84 -0.22 3.30 15.47
CA ASP A 84 -1.07 4.44 15.84
C ASP A 84 -0.34 5.29 16.89
N TYR A 85 0.37 6.34 16.46
CA TYR A 85 1.16 7.18 17.37
C TYR A 85 0.32 8.05 18.32
N ASP A 86 -1.00 8.09 18.16
CA ASP A 86 -1.90 8.71 19.14
C ASP A 86 -2.26 7.76 20.29
N ALA A 87 -1.99 6.45 20.14
CA ALA A 87 -2.23 5.44 21.16
C ALA A 87 -1.07 5.35 22.18
N ALA A 88 -1.38 4.86 23.40
CA ALA A 88 -0.39 4.64 24.44
C ALA A 88 0.66 3.57 24.09
N ASP A 89 0.28 2.61 23.23
CA ASP A 89 1.16 1.59 22.67
C ASP A 89 0.92 1.54 21.15
N PRO A 90 1.68 2.33 20.36
CA PRO A 90 1.45 2.47 18.92
C PRO A 90 1.56 1.18 18.13
N GLU A 91 2.43 0.26 18.55
CA GLU A 91 2.77 -0.95 17.79
C GLU A 91 1.81 -2.12 18.05
N ARG A 92 0.97 -2.04 19.09
CA ARG A 92 0.12 -3.14 19.55
C ARG A 92 -0.75 -3.77 18.46
N GLU A 93 -1.24 -2.93 17.56
CA GLU A 93 -2.13 -3.33 16.47
C GLU A 93 -1.44 -3.36 15.11
N ALA A 94 -0.19 -2.93 14.98
CA ALA A 94 0.49 -2.78 13.69
C ALA A 94 0.69 -4.13 12.97
N GLY A 95 0.59 -4.12 11.63
CA GLY A 95 0.81 -5.27 10.76
C GLY A 95 -0.32 -6.31 10.75
N LYS A 96 -1.43 -6.09 11.48
CA LYS A 96 -2.58 -6.99 11.47
C LYS A 96 -3.37 -6.84 10.18
N VAL A 97 -3.83 -7.97 9.63
CA VAL A 97 -4.68 -7.97 8.44
C VAL A 97 -6.04 -7.36 8.79
N PHE A 98 -6.35 -6.24 8.16
CA PHE A 98 -7.64 -5.58 8.28
C PHE A 98 -8.67 -6.14 7.27
N GLY A 99 -8.22 -6.46 6.06
CA GLY A 99 -9.05 -7.04 5.00
C GLY A 99 -8.55 -6.67 3.61
N TRP A 100 -9.38 -6.93 2.60
CA TRP A 100 -9.09 -6.61 1.21
C TRP A 100 -9.96 -5.46 0.72
N ALA A 101 -9.41 -4.55 -0.10
CA ALA A 101 -10.16 -3.45 -0.67
C ALA A 101 -9.68 -3.11 -2.08
N LYS A 102 -10.46 -2.34 -2.84
CA LYS A 102 -10.05 -1.88 -4.17
C LYS A 102 -9.11 -0.69 -4.03
N ILE A 103 -7.92 -0.79 -4.62
CA ILE A 103 -6.89 0.27 -4.51
C ILE A 103 -7.38 1.65 -4.99
N LYS A 104 -8.27 1.68 -5.98
CA LYS A 104 -8.84 2.93 -6.51
C LYS A 104 -9.59 3.77 -5.46
N ASP A 105 -10.00 3.18 -4.34
CA ASP A 105 -10.74 3.85 -3.28
C ASP A 105 -9.83 4.57 -2.27
N PHE A 106 -8.51 4.46 -2.46
CA PHE A 106 -7.49 5.04 -1.59
C PHE A 106 -6.54 5.98 -2.35
N ASP A 107 -5.93 6.90 -1.60
CA ASP A 107 -4.82 7.73 -2.04
C ASP A 107 -3.51 7.24 -1.40
N PHE A 108 -2.42 7.22 -2.17
CA PHE A 108 -1.11 6.92 -1.63
C PHE A 108 -0.64 8.01 -0.69
N GLN A 109 -0.02 7.59 0.40
CA GLN A 109 0.58 8.47 1.41
C GLN A 109 2.09 8.34 1.37
N GLU A 110 2.76 9.45 1.68
CA GLU A 110 4.18 9.39 1.97
C GLU A 110 4.42 8.58 3.26
N PRO A 111 5.54 7.87 3.40
CA PRO A 111 5.78 6.99 4.55
C PRO A 111 5.63 7.68 5.92
N ARG A 112 5.95 8.97 6.01
CA ARG A 112 5.83 9.77 7.24
C ARG A 112 4.38 10.04 7.69
N ASN A 113 3.40 9.84 6.81
CA ASN A 113 1.97 10.03 7.10
C ASN A 113 1.26 8.67 7.32
N CYS A 114 2.02 7.60 7.50
CA CYS A 114 1.50 6.24 7.63
C CYS A 114 1.30 5.90 9.12
N THR A 115 0.31 6.54 9.73
CA THR A 115 -0.05 6.40 11.14
C THR A 115 -1.56 6.49 11.35
#